data_AF-A0A536ZNM0-F1
#
_entry.id   AF-A0A536ZNM0-F1
#
_cell.length_a   1.000
_cell.length_b   1.000
_cell.length_c   1.000
_cell.angle_alpha   90.00
_cell.angle_beta   90.00
_cell.angle_gamma   90.00
#
_symmetry.space_group_name_H-M   'P 1'
#
loop_
_entity.id
_entity.type
_entity.pdbx_description
1 polymer ?
#
loop_
_entity_poly.entity_id
_entity_poly.type
_entity_poly.pdbx_seq_one_letter_code
_entity_poly.pdbx_strand_id
1 'polypeptide(L)'
;MEQALRDYNTLFQATAQTASLRAQRVDALGWMERLSQWKPLLTGAVAAGWATEHSEVRLELEAEDAKPVELSLINAGIAYASVPAQRGDDQPQLRLESPQATIRLVIVSPQQRRDRPRRQRGGNAEERLTPTQLRALLAAESGL
;
A
#
# COMPACT_ATOMS: atom_id res chain seq x y z
N MET A 1 -1.50 -15.97 46.13
CA MET A 1 -2.73 -15.75 45.37
C MET A 1 -2.57 -14.40 44.70
N GLU A 2 -2.37 -14.25 43.39
CA GLU A 2 -2.50 -15.14 42.24
C GLU A 2 -1.38 -14.86 41.23
N GLN A 3 -0.83 -15.94 40.67
CA GLN A 3 0.13 -15.94 39.57
C GLN A 3 -0.61 -15.97 38.22
N ALA A 4 0.11 -15.53 37.18
CA ALA A 4 -0.09 -15.89 35.78
C ALA A 4 -1.22 -15.20 34.99
N LEU A 5 -0.92 -13.99 34.50
CA LEU A 5 -1.47 -13.48 33.23
C LEU A 5 -0.35 -12.81 32.42
N ARG A 6 0.70 -13.58 32.12
CA ARG A 6 1.73 -13.21 31.13
C ARG A 6 1.80 -14.28 30.05
N ASP A 7 0.68 -14.64 29.42
CA ASP A 7 0.71 -15.54 28.25
C ASP A 7 -0.48 -15.45 27.28
N TYR A 8 -1.34 -14.42 27.37
CA TYR A 8 -2.52 -14.33 26.48
C TYR A 8 -2.40 -13.33 25.32
N ASN A 9 -1.34 -12.52 25.24
CA ASN A 9 -1.28 -11.42 24.28
C ASN A 9 -0.62 -11.77 22.93
N THR A 10 0.09 -12.89 22.84
CA THR A 10 0.89 -13.20 21.64
C THR A 10 0.08 -13.90 20.55
N LEU A 11 -0.87 -14.77 20.95
CA LEU A 11 -1.70 -15.55 20.01
C LEU A 11 -2.91 -14.77 19.47
N PHE A 12 -3.52 -13.89 20.29
CA PHE A 12 -4.69 -13.10 19.87
C PHE A 12 -4.30 -11.91 18.97
N GLN A 13 -3.15 -11.27 19.22
CA GLN A 13 -2.63 -10.23 18.33
C GLN A 13 -2.21 -10.80 16.97
N ALA A 14 -1.62 -11.99 16.91
CA ALA A 14 -1.19 -12.59 15.64
C ALA A 14 -2.36 -12.90 14.69
N THR A 15 -3.51 -13.35 15.21
CA THR A 15 -4.70 -13.63 14.39
C THR A 15 -5.39 -12.35 13.90
N ALA A 16 -5.49 -11.34 14.76
CA ALA A 16 -6.05 -10.02 14.39
C ALA A 16 -5.16 -9.28 13.37
N GLN A 17 -3.84 -9.31 13.55
CA GLN A 17 -2.88 -8.72 12.62
C GLN A 17 -2.94 -9.39 11.23
N THR A 18 -3.05 -10.72 11.19
CA THR A 18 -3.14 -11.46 9.91
C THR A 18 -4.44 -11.16 9.16
N ALA A 19 -5.57 -11.08 9.87
CA ALA A 19 -6.85 -10.70 9.27
C ALA A 19 -6.82 -9.27 8.71
N SER A 20 -6.20 -8.34 9.45
CA SER A 20 -6.03 -6.94 9.02
C SER A 20 -5.14 -6.81 7.77
N LEU A 21 -4.01 -7.53 7.72
CA LEU A 21 -3.11 -7.47 6.57
C LEU A 21 -3.76 -7.99 5.28
N ARG A 22 -4.46 -9.13 5.36
CA ARG A 22 -5.18 -9.68 4.19
C ARG A 22 -6.25 -8.70 3.70
N ALA A 23 -7.01 -8.09 4.61
CA ALA A 23 -8.04 -7.10 4.25
C ALA A 23 -7.43 -5.87 3.56
N GLN A 24 -6.31 -5.35 4.07
CA GLN A 24 -5.55 -4.26 3.43
C GLN A 24 -5.04 -4.65 2.03
N ARG A 25 -4.58 -5.90 1.84
CA ARG A 25 -4.14 -6.42 0.53
C ARG A 25 -5.29 -6.55 -0.46
N VAL A 26 -6.46 -7.00 -0.03
CA VAL A 26 -7.67 -7.06 -0.87
C VAL A 26 -8.10 -5.66 -1.30
N ASP A 27 -8.12 -4.72 -0.36
CA ASP A 27 -8.48 -3.33 -0.65
C ASP A 27 -7.46 -2.67 -1.60
N ALA A 28 -6.17 -2.89 -1.36
CA ALA A 28 -5.10 -2.46 -2.26
C ALA A 28 -5.32 -2.99 -3.69
N LEU A 29 -5.63 -4.28 -3.84
CA LEU A 29 -5.88 -4.87 -5.15
C LEU A 29 -7.06 -4.21 -5.87
N GLY A 30 -8.16 -3.93 -5.17
CA GLY A 30 -9.31 -3.23 -5.75
C GLY A 30 -8.93 -1.83 -6.25
N TRP A 31 -8.12 -1.09 -5.50
CA TRP A 31 -7.60 0.21 -5.96
C TRP A 31 -6.62 0.08 -7.14
N MET A 32 -5.77 -0.95 -7.14
CA MET A 32 -4.86 -1.23 -8.25
C MET A 32 -5.61 -1.54 -9.55
N GLU A 33 -6.75 -2.21 -9.47
CA GLU A 33 -7.60 -2.49 -10.64
C GLU A 33 -8.26 -1.21 -11.17
N ARG A 34 -8.83 -0.39 -10.27
CA ARG A 34 -9.45 0.91 -10.62
C ARG A 34 -8.46 1.89 -11.23
N LEU A 35 -7.21 1.87 -10.77
CA LEU A 35 -6.14 2.77 -11.20
C LEU A 35 -5.19 2.12 -12.22
N SER A 36 -5.61 1.02 -12.86
CA SER A 36 -4.77 0.20 -13.74
C SER A 36 -4.06 0.97 -14.88
N GLN A 37 -4.68 2.04 -15.39
CA GLN A 37 -4.08 2.92 -16.40
C GLN A 37 -2.72 3.53 -15.96
N TRP A 38 -2.51 3.69 -14.65
CA TRP A 38 -1.31 4.25 -14.05
C TRP A 38 -0.28 3.19 -13.62
N LYS A 39 -0.47 1.92 -14.03
CA LYS A 39 0.42 0.78 -13.72
C LYS A 39 0.80 0.69 -12.22
N PRO A 40 -0.20 0.58 -11.33
CA PRO A 40 0.01 0.70 -9.90
C PRO A 40 0.88 -0.44 -9.33
N LEU A 41 1.72 -0.10 -8.35
CA LEU A 41 2.47 -1.07 -7.54
C LEU A 41 2.15 -0.89 -6.06
N LEU A 42 1.87 -2.00 -5.38
CA LEU A 42 1.77 -2.01 -3.93
C LEU A 42 3.17 -1.99 -3.32
N THR A 43 3.39 -1.12 -2.34
CA THR A 43 4.67 -0.92 -1.66
C THR A 43 4.49 -0.77 -0.16
N GLY A 44 5.60 -0.64 0.58
CA GLY A 44 5.58 -0.42 2.03
C GLY A 44 5.19 -1.66 2.84
N ALA A 45 4.64 -1.43 4.04
CA ALA A 45 4.37 -2.47 5.03
C ALA A 45 3.44 -3.59 4.50
N VAL A 46 2.41 -3.22 3.72
CA VAL A 46 1.42 -4.15 3.18
C VAL A 46 2.02 -5.07 2.13
N ALA A 47 2.89 -4.54 1.27
CA ALA A 47 3.66 -5.33 0.32
C ALA A 47 4.60 -6.30 1.05
N ALA A 48 5.36 -5.79 2.01
CA ALA A 48 6.39 -6.55 2.72
C ALA A 48 5.82 -7.53 3.78
N GLY A 49 4.54 -7.43 4.11
CA GLY A 49 3.82 -8.41 4.95
C GLY A 49 3.95 -8.21 6.45
N TRP A 50 4.39 -7.04 6.91
CA TRP A 50 4.46 -6.68 8.33
C TRP A 50 3.53 -5.53 8.70
N ALA A 51 2.54 -5.23 7.85
CA ALA A 51 1.55 -4.20 8.13
C ALA A 51 0.72 -4.54 9.38
N THR A 52 0.41 -3.50 10.13
CA THR A 52 -0.49 -3.50 11.28
C THR A 52 -1.82 -2.84 10.93
N GLU A 53 -2.80 -2.88 11.83
CA GLU A 53 -4.12 -2.23 11.63
C GLU A 53 -4.04 -0.71 11.34
N HIS A 54 -2.97 -0.04 11.79
CA HIS A 54 -2.74 1.39 11.57
C HIS A 54 -1.85 1.69 10.35
N SER A 55 -1.42 0.65 9.63
CA SER A 55 -0.59 0.84 8.44
C SER A 55 -1.39 1.37 7.27
N GLU A 56 -0.83 2.34 6.56
CA GLU A 56 -1.40 2.83 5.31
C GLU A 56 -1.14 1.85 4.16
N VAL A 57 -2.08 1.75 3.23
CA VAL A 57 -1.87 1.07 1.95
C VAL A 57 -1.17 2.05 1.01
N ARG A 58 0.07 1.76 0.64
CA ARG A 58 0.86 2.63 -0.25
C ARG A 58 0.89 2.09 -1.68
N LEU A 59 0.34 2.87 -2.61
CA LEU A 59 0.37 2.58 -4.05
C LEU A 59 1.26 3.58 -4.77
N GLU A 60 2.22 3.08 -5.53
CA GLU A 60 3.02 3.88 -6.47
C GLU A 60 2.33 3.88 -7.84
N LEU A 61 2.08 5.06 -8.40
CA LEU A 61 1.44 5.27 -9.70
C LEU A 61 2.43 5.93 -10.67
N GLU A 62 2.53 5.41 -11.89
CA GLU A 62 3.38 5.99 -12.94
C GLU A 62 2.61 7.07 -13.71
N ALA A 63 2.93 8.34 -13.47
CA ALA A 63 2.38 9.49 -14.19
C ALA A 63 3.40 10.64 -14.21
N GLU A 64 3.39 11.48 -15.26
CA GLU A 64 4.29 12.66 -15.35
C GLU A 64 4.05 13.64 -14.19
N ASP A 65 2.80 13.80 -13.76
CA ASP A 65 2.40 14.66 -12.65
C ASP A 65 1.07 14.18 -12.02
N ALA A 66 0.62 14.84 -10.95
CA ALA A 66 -0.57 14.42 -10.20
C ALA A 66 -1.91 14.77 -10.88
N LYS A 67 -1.95 15.79 -11.74
CA LYS A 67 -3.21 16.33 -12.29
C LYS A 67 -4.07 15.29 -13.00
N PRO A 68 -3.54 14.43 -13.89
CA PRO A 68 -4.40 13.48 -14.57
C PRO A 68 -4.89 12.36 -13.64
N VAL A 69 -4.15 12.06 -12.56
CA VAL A 69 -4.61 11.15 -11.50
C VAL A 69 -5.75 11.81 -10.72
N GLU A 70 -5.58 13.06 -10.28
CA GLU A 70 -6.61 13.86 -9.61
C GLU A 70 -7.89 13.95 -10.44
N LEU A 71 -7.76 14.28 -11.73
CA LEU A 71 -8.89 14.36 -12.65
C LEU A 71 -9.62 13.01 -12.79
N SER A 72 -8.87 11.90 -12.84
CA SER A 72 -9.46 10.56 -12.87
C SER A 72 -10.25 10.25 -11.59
N LEU A 73 -9.77 10.69 -10.42
CA LEU A 73 -10.48 10.52 -9.14
C LEU A 73 -11.75 11.36 -9.10
N ILE A 74 -11.68 12.62 -9.55
CA ILE A 74 -12.83 13.53 -9.65
C ILE A 74 -13.91 12.96 -10.57
N ASN A 75 -13.53 12.51 -11.76
CA ASN A 75 -14.46 11.92 -12.73
C ASN A 75 -15.13 10.64 -12.20
N ALA A 76 -14.45 9.90 -11.32
CA ALA A 76 -14.99 8.72 -10.65
C ALA A 76 -15.78 9.04 -9.36
N GLY A 77 -15.94 10.32 -9.00
CA GLY A 77 -16.61 10.74 -7.77
C GLY A 77 -15.88 10.34 -6.48
N ILE A 78 -14.56 10.16 -6.56
CA ILE A 78 -13.73 9.69 -5.44
C ILE A 78 -13.16 10.90 -4.70
N ALA A 79 -13.50 11.02 -3.42
CA ALA A 79 -12.92 12.02 -2.54
C ALA A 79 -11.42 11.74 -2.30
N TYR A 80 -10.61 12.79 -2.39
CA TYR A 80 -9.18 12.73 -2.16
C TYR A 80 -8.67 14.01 -1.49
N ALA A 81 -7.51 13.92 -0.86
CA ALA A 81 -6.78 15.07 -0.35
C ALA A 81 -5.35 15.08 -0.90
N SER A 82 -4.91 16.22 -1.40
CA SER A 82 -3.50 16.40 -1.80
C SER A 82 -2.64 16.54 -0.54
N VAL A 83 -1.56 15.76 -0.49
CA VAL A 83 -0.58 15.84 0.59
C VAL A 83 0.54 16.76 0.12
N PRO A 84 0.79 17.89 0.81
CA PRO A 84 1.86 18.79 0.41
C PRO A 84 3.20 18.06 0.46
N ALA A 85 3.96 18.14 -0.63
CA ALA A 85 5.34 17.66 -0.67
C ALA A 85 6.12 18.33 0.48
N GLN A 86 6.76 17.51 1.31
CA GLN A 86 7.69 18.03 2.31
C GLN A 86 8.92 18.60 1.59
N ARG A 87 9.64 19.56 2.19
CA ARG A 87 10.87 20.07 1.59
C ARG A 87 11.83 18.91 1.32
N GLY A 88 12.13 18.65 0.04
CA GLY A 88 12.99 17.56 -0.39
C GLY A 88 12.26 16.29 -0.88
N ASP A 89 10.93 16.25 -0.86
CA ASP A 89 10.15 15.20 -1.51
C ASP A 89 9.78 15.66 -2.94
N ASP A 90 10.31 14.98 -3.94
CA ASP A 90 10.06 15.29 -5.37
C ASP A 90 8.77 14.67 -5.92
N GLN A 91 8.01 13.95 -5.08
CA GLN A 91 6.88 13.14 -5.52
C GLN A 91 5.57 13.70 -4.99
N PRO A 92 4.64 14.10 -5.87
CA PRO A 92 3.29 14.43 -5.45
C PRO A 92 2.62 13.23 -4.79
N GLN A 93 1.81 13.49 -3.75
CA GLN A 93 1.10 12.45 -3.02
C GLN A 93 -0.36 12.82 -2.85
N LEU A 94 -1.23 11.82 -2.98
CA LEU A 94 -2.67 11.95 -2.71
C LEU A 94 -3.07 10.94 -1.64
N ARG A 95 -4.03 11.32 -0.81
CA ARG A 95 -4.61 10.48 0.22
C ARG A 95 -6.09 10.22 -0.06
N LEU A 96 -6.49 8.96 0.00
CA LEU A 96 -7.87 8.50 -0.07
C LEU A 96 -8.22 7.78 1.22
N GLU A 97 -9.48 7.84 1.61
CA GLU A 97 -10.01 7.07 2.74
C GLU A 97 -10.75 5.85 2.18
N SER A 98 -10.45 4.67 2.72
CA SER A 98 -11.20 3.44 2.46
C SER A 98 -11.72 2.86 3.78
N PRO A 99 -12.70 1.94 3.73
CA PRO A 99 -13.17 1.24 4.93
C PRO A 99 -12.09 0.41 5.64
N GLN A 100 -11.04 0.00 4.93
CA GLN A 100 -10.00 -0.89 5.46
C GLN A 100 -8.73 -0.15 5.88
N ALA A 101 -8.38 0.92 5.18
CA ALA A 101 -7.18 1.70 5.45
C ALA A 101 -7.21 3.05 4.74
N THR A 102 -6.33 3.93 5.16
CA THR A 102 -5.93 5.07 4.35
C THR A 102 -5.11 4.58 3.14
N ILE A 103 -5.50 4.99 1.94
CA ILE A 103 -4.76 4.75 0.70
C ILE A 103 -3.88 5.95 0.41
N ARG A 104 -2.57 5.73 0.37
CA ARG A 104 -1.58 6.72 -0.03
C ARG A 104 -1.14 6.44 -1.45
N LEU A 105 -1.48 7.35 -2.37
CA LEU A 105 -1.00 7.34 -3.74
C LEU A 105 0.27 8.17 -3.83
N VAL A 106 1.34 7.57 -4.32
CA VAL A 106 2.62 8.23 -4.60
C VAL A 106 2.78 8.31 -6.11
N ILE A 107 2.86 9.52 -6.64
CA ILE A 107 3.01 9.74 -8.08
C ILE A 107 4.49 9.78 -8.41
N VAL A 108 4.92 8.87 -9.28
CA VAL A 108 6.28 8.81 -9.80
C VAL A 108 6.27 8.98 -11.30
N SER A 109 7.18 9.79 -11.82
CA SER A 109 7.38 9.89 -13.26
C SER A 109 8.01 8.60 -13.81
N PRO A 110 7.79 8.27 -15.09
CA PRO A 110 8.47 7.16 -15.76
C PRO A 110 9.99 7.22 -15.63
N GLN A 111 10.57 8.42 -15.65
CA GLN A 111 12.01 8.62 -15.44
C GLN A 111 12.44 8.25 -14.02
N GLN A 112 11.75 8.77 -13.00
CA GLN A 112 12.01 8.43 -11.59
C GLN A 112 11.87 6.93 -11.33
N ARG A 113 10.87 6.28 -11.95
CA ARG A 113 10.64 4.83 -11.80
C ARG A 113 11.75 3.99 -12.42
N ARG A 114 12.34 4.45 -13.53
CA ARG A 114 13.48 3.80 -14.19
C ARG A 114 14.78 3.98 -13.42
N ASP A 115 14.99 5.16 -12.84
CA ASP A 115 16.20 5.50 -12.10
C ASP A 115 16.23 4.87 -10.70
N ARG A 116 15.08 4.36 -10.21
CA ARG A 116 15.01 3.64 -8.93
C ARG A 116 15.83 2.35 -9.00
N PRO A 117 16.85 2.19 -8.12
CA PRO A 117 17.68 1.00 -8.14
C PRO A 117 16.84 -0.25 -7.87
N ARG A 118 16.97 -1.27 -8.73
CA ARG A 118 16.23 -2.54 -8.61
C ARG A 118 16.47 -3.28 -7.29
N ARG A 119 17.58 -3.01 -6.61
CA ARG A 119 17.91 -3.48 -5.25
C ARG A 119 18.86 -2.48 -4.61
N GLN A 120 18.49 -1.91 -3.46
CA GLN A 120 19.49 -1.29 -2.60
C GLN A 120 20.32 -2.42 -1.99
N ARG A 121 21.62 -2.41 -2.28
CA ARG A 121 22.60 -3.28 -1.65
C ARG A 121 22.85 -2.73 -0.24
N GLY A 122 22.08 -3.17 0.75
CA GLY A 122 22.31 -2.87 2.17
C GLY A 122 21.17 -2.22 2.95
N GLY A 123 20.03 -1.93 2.33
CA GLY A 123 18.79 -1.54 3.02
C GLY A 123 17.65 -2.39 2.49
N ASN A 124 16.77 -2.88 3.37
CA ASN A 124 15.63 -3.74 3.01
C ASN A 124 14.99 -3.22 1.72
N ALA A 125 15.12 -3.97 0.62
CA ALA A 125 14.49 -3.59 -0.64
C ALA A 125 13.00 -3.42 -0.34
N GLU A 126 12.46 -2.22 -0.58
CA GLU A 126 11.02 -2.01 -0.45
C GLU A 126 10.33 -3.00 -1.39
N GLU A 127 9.64 -3.98 -0.82
CA GLU A 127 8.89 -4.99 -1.58
C GLU A 127 7.89 -4.25 -2.48
N ARG A 128 7.86 -4.63 -3.77
CA ARG A 128 6.96 -4.02 -4.76
C ARG A 128 6.17 -5.12 -5.45
N LEU A 129 4.87 -5.11 -5.25
CA LEU A 129 3.98 -6.12 -5.83
C LEU A 129 3.16 -5.50 -6.96
N THR A 130 3.23 -6.13 -8.13
CA THR A 130 2.27 -5.91 -9.22
C THR A 130 0.89 -6.47 -8.85
N PRO A 131 -0.20 -6.04 -9.53
CA PRO A 131 -1.52 -6.62 -9.30
C PRO A 131 -1.53 -8.15 -9.45
N THR A 132 -0.78 -8.67 -10.43
CA THR A 132 -0.64 -10.11 -10.67
C THR A 132 0.04 -10.83 -9.51
N GLN A 133 1.14 -10.26 -8.98
CA GLN A 133 1.84 -10.85 -7.82
C GLN A 133 0.96 -10.79 -6.56
N LEU A 134 0.26 -9.68 -6.34
CA LEU A 134 -0.63 -9.54 -5.19
C LEU A 134 -1.81 -10.53 -5.24
N ARG A 135 -2.40 -10.75 -6.43
CA ARG A 135 -3.42 -11.81 -6.61
C ARG A 135 -2.88 -13.20 -6.29
N ALA A 136 -1.68 -13.51 -6.79
CA ALA A 136 -1.05 -14.80 -6.50
C ALA A 136 -0.78 -14.98 -5.00
N LEU A 137 -0.35 -13.92 -4.31
CA LEU A 137 -0.14 -13.91 -2.86
C LEU A 137 -1.45 -14.15 -2.10
N LEU A 138 -2.51 -13.40 -2.42
CA LEU A 138 -3.83 -13.57 -1.80
C LEU A 138 -4.43 -14.96 -2.01
N ALA A 139 -4.18 -15.57 -3.18
CA ALA A 139 -4.58 -16.94 -3.47
C ALA A 139 -3.83 -17.94 -2.59
N ALA A 140 -2.51 -17.78 -2.43
CA ALA A 140 -1.70 -18.62 -1.56
C ALA A 140 -2.09 -18.50 -0.07
N GLU A 141 -2.46 -17.30 0.40
CA GLU A 141 -2.93 -17.06 1.77
C GLU A 141 -4.30 -17.69 2.06
N SER A 142 -5.11 -17.97 1.04
CA SER A 142 -6.46 -18.53 1.18
C SER A 142 -6.48 -20.06 1.10
N GLY A 143 -5.34 -20.70 0.76
CA GLY A 143 -5.19 -22.14 0.58
C GLY A 143 -4.49 -22.87 1.74
N LEU A 144 -4.32 -22.19 2.88
CA LEU A 144 -3.83 -22.72 4.16
C LEU A 144 -5.00 -22.88 5.13
#